data_AF-A0AAW9FSY1-F1
#
_entry.id   AF-A0AAW9FSY1-F1
#
_cell.length_a   1.000
_cell.length_b   1.000
_cell.length_c   1.000
_cell.angle_alpha   90.00
_cell.angle_beta   90.00
_cell.angle_gamma   90.00
#
_symmetry.space_group_name_H-M   'P 1'
#
loop_
_entity.id
_entity.type
_entity.pdbx_description
1 polymer ?
#
loop_
_entity_poly.entity_id
_entity_poly.type
_entity_poly.pdbx_seq_one_letter_code
_entity_poly.pdbx_strand_id
1 'polypeptide(L)' 'MKKQLIIYAILIVIFFAYNQFFRVKDDQLNDLINIIFSSFLFLYIAYIAFVILKRLKGKK' A
#
# COMPACT_ATOMS: atom_id res chain seq x y z
N MET A 1 11.38 10.93 2.44
CA MET A 1 11.51 9.46 2.61
C MET A 1 10.81 8.99 3.87
N LYS A 2 11.24 9.41 5.08
CA LYS A 2 10.58 9.04 6.36
C LYS A 2 9.06 9.27 6.35
N LYS A 3 8.59 10.45 5.88
CA LYS A 3 7.16 10.76 5.75
C LYS A 3 6.39 9.81 4.82
N GLN A 4 6.97 9.42 3.68
CA GLN A 4 6.34 8.50 2.71
C GLN A 4 6.24 7.08 3.29
N LEU A 5 7.26 6.63 4.04
CA LEU A 5 7.23 5.35 4.73
C LEU A 5 6.20 5.32 5.87
N ILE A 6 6.05 6.42 6.60
CA ILE A 6 5.02 6.56 7.64
C ILE A 6 3.62 6.48 7.01
N ILE A 7 3.40 7.19 5.89
CA ILE A 7 2.13 7.11 5.15
C ILE A 7 1.86 5.67 4.68
N TYR A 8 2.89 4.99 4.16
CA TYR A 8 2.75 3.60 3.73
C TYR A 8 2.38 2.67 4.91
N ALA A 9 3.03 2.83 6.06
CA ALA A 9 2.73 2.06 7.25
C ALA A 9 1.28 2.31 7.73
N ILE A 10 0.82 3.56 7.71
CA ILE A 10 -0.58 3.89 8.04
C ILE A 10 -1.56 3.20 7.07
N LEU A 11 -1.26 3.21 5.76
CA LEU A 11 -2.10 2.54 4.76
C LEU A 11 -2.19 1.02 5.02
N ILE A 12 -1.08 0.38 5.40
CA ILE A 12 -1.08 -1.04 5.78
C ILE A 12 -1.93 -1.29 7.02
N VAL A 13 -1.80 -0.46 8.06
CA VAL A 13 -2.60 -0.58 9.30
C VAL A 13 -4.09 -0.43 9.01
N ILE A 14 -4.47 0.54 8.16
CA ILE A 14 -5.86 0.73 7.74
C ILE A 14 -6.37 -0.50 6.98
N PHE A 15 -5.58 -1.02 6.04
CA PHE A 15 -5.96 -2.22 5.28
C PHE A 15 -6.15 -3.45 6.18
N PHE A 16 -5.27 -3.63 7.17
CA PHE A 16 -5.38 -4.69 8.16
C PHE A 16 -6.62 -4.51 9.04
N ALA A 17 -6.86 -3.31 9.56
CA ALA A 17 -8.04 -3.01 10.37
C ALA A 17 -9.34 -3.22 9.59
N TYR A 18 -9.38 -2.85 8.30
CA TYR A 18 -10.52 -3.11 7.43
C TYR A 18 -10.82 -4.61 7.32
N ASN A 19 -9.78 -5.43 7.04
CA ASN A 19 -9.94 -6.88 6.91
C ASN A 19 -10.34 -7.57 8.23
N GLN A 20 -9.88 -7.06 9.37
CA GLN A 20 -10.18 -7.64 10.68
C GLN A 20 -11.59 -7.29 11.18
N PHE A 21 -12.04 -6.05 10.98
CA PHE A 21 -13.26 -5.54 11.63
C PHE A 21 -14.39 -5.20 10.66
N PHE A 22 -14.10 -4.92 9.40
CA PHE A 22 -15.05 -4.39 8.41
C PHE A 22 -15.17 -5.27 7.15
N ARG A 23 -14.73 -6.53 7.24
CA ARG A 23 -14.86 -7.52 6.17
C ARG A 23 -16.30 -7.61 5.68
N VAL A 24 -16.50 -7.55 4.36
CA VAL A 24 -17.83 -7.66 3.77
C VAL A 24 -18.28 -9.13 3.76
N LYS A 25 -19.58 -9.37 3.98
CA LYS A 25 -20.16 -10.73 4.04
C LYS A 25 -20.15 -11.45 2.69
N ASP A 26 -20.26 -10.71 1.59
CA ASP A 26 -20.14 -11.26 0.25
C ASP A 26 -18.66 -11.52 -0.06
N ASP A 27 -18.30 -12.78 -0.23
CA ASP A 27 -16.90 -13.19 -0.39
C ASP A 27 -16.30 -12.67 -1.70
N GLN A 28 -17.06 -12.67 -2.81
CA GLN A 28 -16.57 -12.20 -4.11
C GLN A 28 -16.28 -10.70 -4.07
N LEU A 29 -17.19 -9.93 -3.47
CA LEU A 29 -17.03 -8.48 -3.29
C LEU A 29 -15.87 -8.18 -2.34
N ASN A 30 -15.73 -8.94 -1.25
CA ASN A 30 -14.64 -8.76 -0.31
C ASN A 30 -13.26 -9.04 -0.96
N ASP A 31 -13.17 -10.09 -1.76
CA ASP A 31 -11.94 -10.43 -2.50
C ASP A 31 -11.60 -9.35 -3.53
N LEU A 32 -12.61 -8.83 -4.25
CA LEU A 32 -12.42 -7.71 -5.18
C LEU A 32 -11.87 -6.48 -4.45
N ILE A 33 -12.44 -6.11 -3.30
CA ILE A 33 -11.97 -4.99 -2.48
C ILE A 33 -10.52 -5.21 -2.05
N ASN A 34 -10.18 -6.42 -1.61
CA ASN A 34 -8.82 -6.78 -1.20
C ASN A 34 -7.81 -6.69 -2.33
N ILE A 35 -8.17 -7.13 -3.53
CA ILE A 35 -7.33 -7.01 -4.73
C ILE A 35 -7.08 -5.53 -5.04
N ILE A 36 -8.12 -4.70 -5.02
CA ILE A 36 -8.01 -3.27 -5.32
C ILE A 36 -7.10 -2.58 -4.28
N PHE A 37 -7.36 -2.77 -2.99
CA PHE A 37 -6.54 -2.18 -1.93
C PHE A 37 -5.09 -2.64 -1.99
N SER A 38 -4.85 -3.94 -2.18
CA SER A 38 -3.51 -4.49 -2.32
C SER A 38 -2.79 -3.89 -3.53
N SER A 39 -3.49 -3.71 -4.65
CA SER A 39 -2.94 -3.08 -5.85
C SER A 39 -2.47 -1.65 -5.58
N PHE A 40 -3.24 -0.85 -4.83
CA PHE A 40 -2.82 0.49 -4.40
C PHE A 40 -1.60 0.47 -3.48
N LEU A 41 -1.55 -0.45 -2.52
CA LEU A 41 -0.38 -0.63 -1.64
C LEU A 41 0.87 -0.99 -2.45
N PHE A 42 0.75 -1.92 -3.40
CA PHE A 42 1.86 -2.32 -4.28
C PHE A 42 2.32 -1.17 -5.18
N LEU A 43 1.40 -0.40 -5.75
CA LEU A 43 1.74 0.75 -6.59
C LEU A 43 2.52 1.80 -5.78
N TYR A 44 2.08 2.09 -4.56
CA TYR A 44 2.72 3.11 -3.72
C TYR A 44 4.14 2.70 -3.30
N ILE A 45 4.37 1.43 -2.91
CA ILE A 45 5.72 0.96 -2.57
C ILE A 45 6.63 0.90 -3.81
N ALA A 46 6.10 0.52 -4.97
CA ALA A 46 6.84 0.55 -6.23
C ALA A 46 7.26 1.98 -6.59
N TYR A 47 6.37 2.96 -6.42
CA TYR A 47 6.71 4.38 -6.58
C TYR A 47 7.82 4.81 -5.62
N ILE A 48 7.73 4.45 -4.33
CA ILE A 48 8.78 4.76 -3.34
C ILE A 48 10.12 4.15 -3.78
N ALA A 49 10.13 2.88 -4.18
CA ALA A 49 11.34 2.20 -4.66
C ALA A 49 11.93 2.90 -5.89
N PHE A 50 11.10 3.27 -6.86
CA PHE A 50 11.53 4.04 -8.02
C PHE A 50 12.18 5.38 -7.64
N VAL A 51 11.56 6.13 -6.72
CA VAL A 51 12.10 7.40 -6.21
C VAL A 51 13.43 7.19 -5.49
N ILE A 52 13.59 6.12 -4.71
CA ILE A 52 14.85 5.75 -4.05
C ILE A 52 15.93 5.52 -5.11
N LEU A 53 15.66 4.66 -6.09
CA LEU A 53 16.62 4.32 -7.15
C LEU A 53 17.03 5.56 -7.95
N LYS A 54 16.08 6.42 -8.31
CA LYS A 54 16.36 7.67 -9.03
C LYS A 54 17.26 8.61 -8.22
N ARG A 55 17.04 8.73 -6.91
CA ARG A 55 17.89 9.55 -6.02
C ARG A 55 19.30 8.98 -5.85
N LEU A 56 19.44 7.66 -5.81
CA LEU A 56 20.75 7.01 -5.74
C LEU A 56 21.53 7.18 -7.05
N LYS A 57 20.85 7.08 -8.20
CA LYS A 57 21.45 7.24 -9.53
C LYS A 57 21.91 8.68 -9.80
N GLY A 58 21.18 9.69 -9.31
CA GLY A 58 21.55 11.11 -9.44
C GLY A 58 22.59 11.60 -8.42
N LYS A 59 23.14 10.72 -7.58
CA LYS A 59 24.23 11.00 -6.64
C LYS A 59 25.62 10.56 -7.15
N LYS A 60 25.67 10.05 -8.38
CA LYS A 60 26.89 9.88 -9.18
C LYS A 60 27.10 11.14 -10.02
#